data_AF-A0A1X7SS90-F1
#
_entry.id   AF-A0A1X7SS90-F1
#
_cell.length_a   1.000
_cell.length_b   1.000
_cell.length_c   1.000
_cell.angle_alpha   90.00
_cell.angle_beta   90.00
_cell.angle_gamma   90.00
#
_symmetry.space_group_name_H-M   'P 1'
#
loop_
_entity.id
_entity.type
_entity.pdbx_description
1 polymer ?
#
loop_
_entity_poly.entity_id
_entity_poly.type
_entity_poly.pdbx_seq_one_letter_code
_entity_poly.pdbx_strand_id
1 'polypeptide(L)' 'MAIHKHIKWGFIIHERVDDYSRLITYLNLSNKNLAITVLTHFLKAVEYSHPSR' A
#
# COMPACT_ATOMS: atom_id res chain seq x y z
N MET A 1 13.41 -25.26 26.65
CA MET A 1 12.42 -25.30 25.54
C MET A 1 12.28 -23.89 24.99
N ALA A 2 12.93 -23.59 23.87
CA ALA A 2 12.83 -22.27 23.23
C ALA A 2 11.58 -22.25 22.34
N ILE A 3 10.63 -21.38 22.70
CA ILE A 3 9.45 -21.09 21.89
C ILE A 3 9.89 -20.40 20.59
N HIS A 4 9.60 -21.04 19.45
CA HIS A 4 9.74 -20.47 18.11
C HIS A 4 8.63 -19.42 17.92
N LYS A 5 8.77 -18.26 18.57
CA LYS A 5 7.77 -17.18 18.53
C LYS A 5 7.82 -16.51 17.15
N HIS A 6 6.80 -16.77 16.33
CA HIS A 6 6.62 -16.08 15.05
C HIS A 6 6.38 -14.58 15.32
N ILE A 7 7.36 -13.74 14.99
CA ILE A 7 7.24 -12.29 15.13
C ILE A 7 6.31 -11.80 14.01
N LYS A 8 5.13 -11.30 14.37
CA LYS A 8 4.27 -10.60 13.40
C LYS A 8 4.85 -9.21 13.18
N TRP A 9 5.47 -9.00 12.02
CA TRP A 9 6.10 -7.74 11.66
C TRP A 9 5.10 -6.59 11.42
N GLY A 10 3.82 -6.92 11.20
CA GLY A 10 2.75 -5.93 11.08
C GLY A 10 2.83 -5.07 9.81
N PHE A 11 3.57 -5.52 8.80
CA PHE A 11 3.69 -4.82 7.53
C PHE A 11 2.41 -4.92 6.70
N ILE A 12 2.03 -3.81 6.10
CA ILE A 12 0.87 -3.66 5.24
C ILE A 12 1.34 -2.92 4.00
N ILE A 13 1.11 -3.56 2.85
CA ILE A 13 1.43 -3.01 1.55
C ILE A 13 0.17 -2.32 1.03
N HIS A 14 0.28 -1.01 0.76
CA HIS A 14 -0.73 -0.22 0.09
C HIS A 14 -0.28 -0.04 -1.35
N GLU A 15 -0.91 -0.76 -2.26
CA GLU A 15 -0.59 -0.72 -3.69
C GLU A 15 -1.78 -0.20 -4.50
N ARG A 16 -1.46 0.42 -5.64
CA ARG A 16 -2.44 0.71 -6.68
C ARG A 16 -2.04 -0.02 -7.94
N VAL A 17 -3.00 -0.76 -8.49
CA VAL A 17 -2.83 -1.55 -9.71
C VAL A 17 -3.68 -0.91 -10.80
N ASP A 18 -3.08 -0.70 -11.98
CA ASP A 18 -3.82 -0.31 -13.17
C ASP A 18 -4.61 -1.51 -13.71
N ASP A 19 -5.89 -1.31 -14.02
CA ASP A 19 -6.77 -2.42 -14.40
C ASP A 19 -6.53 -2.93 -15.81
N TYR A 20 -5.96 -2.10 -16.70
CA TYR A 20 -5.67 -2.49 -18.08
C TYR A 20 -4.33 -3.24 -18.18
N SER A 21 -3.25 -2.62 -17.72
CA SER A 21 -1.88 -3.14 -17.85
C SER A 21 -1.43 -4.03 -16.69
N ARG A 22 -2.20 -4.09 -15.58
CA ARG A 22 -1.80 -4.72 -14.30
C ARG A 22 -0.52 -4.12 -13.69
N LEU A 23 -0.10 -2.94 -14.15
CA LEU A 23 1.08 -2.25 -13.65
C LEU A 23 0.80 -1.68 -12.25
N ILE A 24 1.73 -1.91 -11.32
CA ILE A 24 1.69 -1.29 -9.99
C ILE A 24 2.12 0.17 -10.14
N THR A 25 1.16 1.10 -10.15
CA THR A 25 1.40 2.53 -10.36
C THR A 25 1.80 3.25 -9.06
N TYR A 26 1.64 2.59 -7.92
CA TYR A 26 1.98 3.12 -6.60
C TYR A 26 2.21 1.98 -5.61
N LEU A 27 3.21 2.12 -4.75
CA LEU A 27 3.54 1.16 -3.70
C LEU A 27 3.99 1.89 -2.44
N ASN A 28 3.39 1.58 -1.29
CA ASN A 28 3.82 2.09 0.00
C ASN A 28 3.73 1.03 1.10
N LEU A 29 4.73 1.01 1.98
CA LEU A 29 4.77 0.12 3.14
C LEU A 29 4.36 0.90 4.40
N SER A 30 3.40 0.36 5.15
CA SER A 30 2.91 0.94 6.39
C SER A 30 2.71 -0.14 7.45
N ASN A 31 2.64 0.25 8.72
CA ASN A 31 2.23 -0.61 9.83
C ASN A 31 0.80 -0.31 10.32
N LYS A 32 0.04 0.51 9.58
CA LYS A 32 -1.31 0.95 9.95
C LYS A 32 -2.33 0.54 8.88
N ASN A 33 -3.39 -0.14 9.31
CA ASN A 33 -4.55 -0.49 8.47
C ASN A 33 -5.77 0.40 8.76
N LEU A 34 -5.56 1.71 8.88
CA LEU A 34 -6.66 2.64 9.14
C LEU A 34 -7.22 3.15 7.80
N ALA A 35 -8.54 3.37 7.72
CA ALA A 35 -9.18 3.91 6.51
C ALA A 35 -8.55 5.24 6.06
N ILE A 36 -8.17 6.09 7.01
CA ILE A 36 -7.46 7.36 6.73
C ILE A 36 -6.09 7.14 6.08
N THR A 37 -5.38 6.07 6.46
CA THR A 37 -4.10 5.69 5.87
C THR A 37 -4.29 5.28 4.42
N VAL A 38 -5.28 4.41 4.15
CA VAL A 38 -5.64 4.01 2.78
C VAL A 38 -6.02 5.21 1.91
N LEU A 39 -6.88 6.10 2.41
CA LEU A 39 -7.28 7.32 1.70
C LEU A 39 -6.07 8.22 1.37
N THR A 40 -5.17 8.39 2.33
CA THR A 40 -3.96 9.21 2.14
C THR A 40 -3.05 8.62 1.07
N HIS A 41 -2.85 7.30 1.08
CA HIS A 41 -2.07 6.61 0.05
C HIS A 41 -2.74 6.68 -1.32
N PHE A 42 -4.06 6.54 -1.37
CA PHE A 42 -4.84 6.68 -2.60
C PHE A 42 -4.69 8.07 -3.23
N LEU A 43 -4.88 9.14 -2.45
CA LEU A 43 -4.75 10.52 -2.96
C LEU A 43 -3.34 10.80 -3.50
N LYS A 44 -2.30 10.33 -2.80
CA LYS A 44 -0.91 10.41 -3.28
C LYS A 44 -0.72 9.65 -4.60
N ALA A 45 -1.29 8.45 -4.71
CA ALA A 45 -1.21 7.66 -5.93
C ALA A 45 -1.89 8.35 -7.13
N VAL A 46 -2.99 9.08 -6.88
CA VAL A 46 -3.74 9.81 -7.93
C VAL A 46 -2.98 11.05 -8.40
N GLU A 47 -2.29 11.76 -7.50
CA GLU A 47 -1.53 12.98 -7.83
C GLU A 47 -0.50 12.75 -8.96
N TYR A 48 0.15 11.58 -8.97
CA TYR A 48 1.18 11.25 -9.95
C TYR A 48 0.67 10.55 -11.21
N SER A 49 -0.58 10.12 -11.24
CA SER A 49 -1.13 9.27 -12.31
C SER A 49 -2.25 9.95 -13.11
N HIS A 50 -2.51 11.23 -12.87
CA HIS A 50 -3.66 11.90 -13.48
C HIS A 50 -3.45 11.95 -15.00
N PRO A 51 -4.36 11.39 -15.82
CA PRO A 51 -4.18 11.29 -17.27
C PRO A 51 -4.20 12.65 -17.98
N SER A 52 -4.51 13.73 -17.27
CA SER A 52 -4.44 15.11 -17.78
C SER A 52 -3.06 15.75 -17.67
N ARG A 53 -2.06 15.03 -17.15
CA ARG A 53 -0.63 15.39 -17.22
C ARG A 53 0.06 14.70 -18.38
#